data_AF-A0A8H4U4D6-F1
#
_entry.id   AF-A0A8H4U4D6-F1
#
_cell.length_a   1.000
_cell.length_b   1.000
_cell.length_c   1.000
_cell.angle_alpha   90.00
_cell.angle_beta   90.00
_cell.angle_gamma   90.00
#
_symmetry.space_group_name_H-M   'P 1'
#
loop_
_entity.id
_entity.type
_entity.pdbx_description
1 polymer ?
#
loop_
_entity_poly.entity_id
_entity_poly.type
_entity_poly.pdbx_seq_one_letter_code
_entity_poly.pdbx_strand_id
1 'polypeptide(L)'
;MSGDSKLQLQAWRALSKFLPGCNEDQEYWWKLTGRHVASLLEAAEYPLEKQFECLLFHYRWTVPYMGPAPGSDGLPTKWKSLLSLDGSAIEYSWKWNTKTSKPGVRYVTEPIGQFPGTELDPLNQQGLRELLQRFGSETSENLNIGWVNHFFAKLYDHDNSRYIQEAAAGSHMSTATSVQLGI
;
A
#
# COMPACT_ATOMS: atom_id res chain seq x y z
N MET A 1 -3.07 -26.35 28.02
CA MET A 1 -3.33 -25.76 26.69
C MET A 1 -4.06 -24.45 26.94
N SER A 2 -3.31 -23.36 27.04
CA SER A 2 -3.78 -22.09 27.63
C SER A 2 -3.95 -21.05 26.55
N GLY A 3 -5.20 -20.60 26.39
CA GLY A 3 -5.58 -19.26 25.95
C GLY A 3 -5.38 -18.92 24.48
N ASP A 4 -6.47 -18.93 23.72
CA ASP A 4 -6.64 -18.03 22.58
C ASP A 4 -6.47 -16.59 23.09
N SER A 5 -5.25 -16.06 23.04
CA SER A 5 -5.01 -14.65 23.34
C SER A 5 -5.63 -13.83 22.23
N LYS A 6 -6.85 -13.36 22.45
CA LYS A 6 -7.52 -12.43 21.54
C LYS A 6 -6.59 -11.23 21.31
N LEU A 7 -6.24 -10.97 20.05
CA LEU A 7 -5.38 -9.85 19.67
C LEU A 7 -5.89 -8.55 20.32
N GLN A 8 -4.98 -7.87 21.03
CA GLN A 8 -5.30 -6.66 21.78
C GLN A 8 -5.21 -5.42 20.90
N LEU A 9 -4.37 -5.44 19.87
CA LEU A 9 -4.17 -4.37 18.89
C LEU A 9 -3.91 -3.02 19.58
N GLN A 10 -3.13 -3.04 20.66
CA GLN A 10 -2.97 -1.91 21.57
C GLN A 10 -2.45 -0.66 20.83
N ALA A 11 -1.43 -0.82 19.98
CA ALA A 11 -0.85 0.29 19.22
C ALA A 11 -1.87 0.91 18.25
N TRP A 12 -2.56 0.10 17.43
CA TRP A 12 -3.56 0.62 16.49
C TRP A 12 -4.76 1.26 17.17
N ARG A 13 -5.26 0.67 18.27
CA ARG A 13 -6.35 1.27 19.06
C ARG A 13 -5.93 2.60 19.69
N ALA A 14 -4.69 2.73 20.14
CA ALA A 14 -4.18 3.98 20.68
C ALA A 14 -4.06 5.04 19.58
N LEU A 15 -3.44 4.70 18.44
CA LEU A 15 -3.26 5.60 17.31
C LEU A 15 -4.58 6.04 16.67
N SER A 16 -5.54 5.12 16.49
CA SER A 16 -6.83 5.41 15.85
C SER A 16 -7.71 6.40 16.64
N LYS A 17 -7.38 6.69 17.90
CA LYS A 17 -8.05 7.75 18.67
C LYS A 17 -7.61 9.15 18.24
N PHE A 18 -6.42 9.27 17.65
CA PHE A 18 -5.75 10.55 17.40
C PHE A 18 -5.35 10.78 15.95
N LEU A 19 -5.45 9.74 15.11
CA LEU A 19 -5.11 9.78 13.69
C LEU A 19 -6.37 9.60 12.83
N PRO A 20 -7.15 10.67 12.58
CA PRO A 20 -8.26 10.63 11.65
C PRO A 20 -7.74 10.67 10.21
N GLY A 21 -8.34 9.88 9.32
CA GLY A 21 -8.07 9.97 7.89
C GLY A 21 -8.34 11.38 7.37
N CYS A 22 -7.53 11.85 6.42
CA CYS A 22 -7.71 13.17 5.82
C CYS A 22 -9.00 13.29 4.99
N ASN A 23 -9.57 12.15 4.57
CA ASN A 23 -10.84 12.03 3.87
C ASN A 23 -11.47 10.65 4.18
N GLU A 24 -12.68 10.41 3.67
CA GLU A 24 -13.43 9.17 3.89
C GLU A 24 -12.70 7.93 3.37
N ASP A 25 -12.01 8.04 2.23
CA ASP A 25 -11.25 6.93 1.64
C ASP A 25 -10.08 6.51 2.56
N GLN A 26 -9.29 7.48 2.99
CA GLN A 26 -8.16 7.24 3.90
C GLN A 26 -8.62 6.75 5.27
N GLU A 27 -9.74 7.27 5.77
CA GLU A 27 -10.34 6.80 7.02
C GLU A 27 -10.77 5.33 6.91
N TYR A 28 -11.40 4.96 5.80
CA TYR A 28 -11.76 3.57 5.51
C TYR A 28 -10.52 2.67 5.46
N TRP A 29 -9.51 3.06 4.67
CA TRP A 29 -8.29 2.28 4.52
C TRP A 29 -7.53 2.15 5.83
N TRP A 30 -7.37 3.23 6.61
CA TRP A 30 -6.73 3.16 7.92
C TRP A 30 -7.45 2.20 8.88
N LYS A 31 -8.78 2.23 8.91
CA LYS A 31 -9.58 1.31 9.74
C LYS A 31 -9.38 -0.15 9.34
N LEU A 32 -9.22 -0.42 8.04
CA LEU A 32 -9.05 -1.75 7.50
C LEU A 32 -7.59 -2.23 7.55
N THR A 33 -6.71 -1.60 6.79
CA THR A 33 -5.32 -2.03 6.61
C THR A 33 -4.45 -1.74 7.82
N GLY A 34 -4.73 -0.66 8.56
CA GLY A 34 -4.06 -0.39 9.84
C GLY A 34 -4.32 -1.51 10.86
N ARG A 35 -5.56 -2.02 10.90
CA ARG A 35 -5.91 -3.17 11.74
C ARG A 35 -5.24 -4.45 11.26
N HIS A 36 -5.15 -4.69 9.96
CA HIS A 36 -4.43 -5.84 9.40
C HIS A 36 -2.95 -5.82 9.80
N VAL A 37 -2.27 -4.70 9.57
CA VAL A 37 -0.84 -4.53 9.93
C VAL A 37 -0.64 -4.74 11.43
N ALA A 38 -1.48 -4.15 12.28
CA ALA A 38 -1.39 -4.37 13.73
C ALA A 38 -1.55 -5.85 14.12
N SER A 39 -2.49 -6.54 13.49
CA SER A 39 -2.74 -7.97 13.75
C SER A 39 -1.53 -8.82 13.36
N LEU A 40 -0.91 -8.52 12.21
CA LEU A 40 0.28 -9.23 11.73
C LEU A 40 1.48 -9.02 12.66
N LEU A 41 1.71 -7.77 13.09
CA LEU A 41 2.83 -7.43 13.96
C LEU A 41 2.69 -8.02 15.36
N GLU A 42 1.48 -8.01 15.92
CA GLU A 42 1.21 -8.64 17.21
C GLU A 42 1.36 -10.16 17.12
N ALA A 43 0.84 -10.79 16.05
CA ALA A 43 0.98 -12.23 15.82
C ALA A 43 2.43 -12.67 15.55
N ALA A 44 3.24 -11.80 14.95
CA ALA A 44 4.68 -12.01 14.78
C ALA A 44 5.50 -11.62 16.03
N GLU A 45 4.82 -11.21 17.11
CA GLU A 45 5.40 -10.84 18.40
C GLU A 45 6.43 -9.70 18.33
N TYR A 46 6.16 -8.68 17.50
CA TYR A 46 6.95 -7.46 17.45
C TYR A 46 6.81 -6.70 18.79
N PRO A 47 7.89 -6.11 19.32
CA PRO A 47 7.80 -5.22 20.48
C PRO A 47 6.81 -4.08 20.25
N LEU A 48 6.11 -3.64 21.29
CA LEU A 48 5.05 -2.64 21.18
C LEU A 48 5.52 -1.33 20.54
N GLU A 49 6.72 -0.87 20.87
CA GLU A 49 7.35 0.30 20.26
C GLU A 49 7.47 0.14 18.73
N LYS A 50 7.94 -1.01 18.26
CA LYS A 50 8.00 -1.31 16.82
C LYS A 50 6.61 -1.35 16.20
N GLN A 51 5.60 -1.90 16.88
CA GLN A 51 4.23 -1.83 16.36
C GLN A 51 3.77 -0.40 16.11
N PHE A 52 4.09 0.55 17.00
CA PHE A 52 3.80 1.97 16.79
C PHE A 52 4.55 2.56 15.59
N GLU A 53 5.88 2.35 15.49
CA GLU A 53 6.68 2.85 14.36
C GLU A 53 6.11 2.39 13.02
N CYS A 54 5.81 1.10 12.91
CA CYS A 54 5.35 0.49 11.68
C CYS A 54 3.94 0.93 11.30
N LEU A 55 3.07 1.13 12.29
CA LEU A 55 1.72 1.66 12.08
C LEU A 55 1.74 3.14 11.69
N LEU A 56 2.62 3.95 12.28
CA LEU A 56 2.82 5.35 11.89
C LEU A 56 3.35 5.45 10.46
N PHE A 57 4.30 4.59 10.11
CA PHE A 57 4.78 4.48 8.72
C PHE A 57 3.63 4.13 7.77
N HIS A 58 2.87 3.07 8.06
CA HIS A 58 1.75 2.64 7.24
C HIS A 58 0.70 3.74 7.07
N TYR A 59 0.34 4.40 8.17
CA TYR A 59 -0.58 5.53 8.17
C TYR A 59 -0.10 6.67 7.27
N ARG A 60 1.19 7.05 7.37
CA ARG A 60 1.72 8.20 6.62
C ARG A 60 1.99 7.90 5.15
N TRP A 61 2.51 6.72 4.85
CA TRP A 61 3.11 6.40 3.55
C TRP A 61 2.35 5.37 2.74
N THR A 62 1.41 4.65 3.33
CA THR A 62 0.60 3.67 2.60
C THR A 62 -0.85 4.11 2.44
N VAL A 63 -1.52 4.47 3.54
CA VAL A 63 -2.95 4.81 3.53
C VAL A 63 -3.32 5.88 2.49
N PRO A 64 -2.56 6.98 2.30
CA PRO A 64 -2.90 7.99 1.30
C PRO A 64 -2.86 7.50 -0.15
N TYR A 65 -2.17 6.38 -0.40
CA TYR A 65 -1.96 5.81 -1.73
C TYR A 65 -2.74 4.51 -1.95
N MET A 66 -3.76 4.24 -1.14
CA MET A 66 -4.65 3.08 -1.32
C MET A 66 -5.78 3.34 -2.33
N GLY A 67 -5.88 4.56 -2.86
CA GLY A 67 -6.93 4.97 -3.80
C GLY A 67 -8.31 5.12 -3.15
N PRO A 68 -9.37 5.24 -3.95
CA PRO A 68 -10.74 5.32 -3.45
C PRO A 68 -11.13 4.09 -2.64
N ALA A 69 -11.91 4.27 -1.57
CA ALA A 69 -12.51 3.15 -0.86
C ALA A 69 -13.56 2.45 -1.76
N PRO A 70 -13.86 1.17 -1.52
CA PRO A 70 -14.96 0.49 -2.19
C PRO A 70 -16.28 1.25 -2.01
N GLY A 71 -17.05 1.36 -3.09
CA GLY A 71 -18.37 1.98 -3.06
C GLY A 71 -19.35 1.24 -2.15
N SER A 72 -20.40 1.92 -1.70
CA SER A 72 -21.48 1.32 -0.89
C SER A 72 -22.25 0.23 -1.64
N ASP A 73 -22.18 0.22 -2.97
CA ASP A 73 -22.70 -0.79 -3.88
C ASP A 73 -21.81 -2.04 -3.99
N GLY A 74 -20.64 -2.02 -3.35
CA GLY A 74 -19.65 -3.10 -3.44
C GLY A 74 -18.99 -3.22 -4.81
N LEU A 75 -19.19 -2.24 -5.70
CA LEU A 75 -18.54 -2.26 -7.01
C LEU A 75 -17.03 -2.05 -6.86
N PRO A 76 -16.21 -2.73 -7.68
CA PRO A 76 -14.76 -2.57 -7.63
C PRO A 76 -14.37 -1.12 -7.91
N THR A 77 -13.30 -0.67 -7.27
CA THR A 77 -12.64 0.58 -7.61
C THR A 77 -12.32 0.62 -9.11
N LYS A 78 -12.39 1.82 -9.70
CA LYS A 78 -12.09 2.03 -11.14
C LYS A 78 -10.74 1.42 -11.53
N TRP A 79 -9.77 1.51 -10.64
CA TRP A 79 -8.47 0.86 -10.77
C TRP A 79 -8.47 -0.51 -10.11
N LYS A 80 -8.02 -1.53 -10.84
CA LYS A 80 -7.81 -2.88 -10.31
C LYS A 80 -6.34 -3.23 -10.34
N SER A 81 -5.79 -3.50 -9.17
CA SER A 81 -4.39 -3.87 -9.04
C SER A 81 -4.13 -5.25 -9.64
N LEU A 82 -2.94 -5.46 -10.23
CA LEU A 82 -2.47 -6.79 -10.62
C LEU A 82 -1.80 -7.53 -9.46
N LEU A 83 -1.68 -6.89 -8.30
CA LEU A 83 -0.99 -7.44 -7.14
C LEU A 83 -1.69 -8.69 -6.60
N SER A 84 -3.01 -8.63 -6.48
CA SER A 84 -3.85 -9.70 -5.96
C SER A 84 -4.90 -10.12 -6.97
N LEU A 85 -5.31 -11.40 -6.96
CA LEU A 85 -6.32 -11.94 -7.88
C LEU A 85 -7.70 -11.26 -7.74
N ASP A 86 -7.99 -10.68 -6.58
CA ASP A 86 -9.22 -9.94 -6.29
C ASP A 86 -9.14 -8.45 -6.68
N GLY A 87 -7.99 -7.99 -7.19
CA GLY A 87 -7.75 -6.60 -7.57
C GLY A 87 -7.33 -5.69 -6.42
N SER A 88 -7.13 -6.22 -5.21
CA SER A 88 -6.68 -5.44 -4.05
C SER A 88 -5.24 -4.91 -4.22
N ALA A 89 -5.02 -3.67 -3.79
CA ALA A 89 -3.74 -2.98 -3.93
C ALA A 89 -2.76 -3.26 -2.78
N ILE A 90 -3.01 -4.27 -1.95
CA ILE A 90 -2.14 -4.67 -0.84
C ILE A 90 -2.12 -6.19 -0.68
N GLU A 91 -0.92 -6.75 -0.51
CA GLU A 91 -0.71 -8.17 -0.20
C GLU A 91 0.25 -8.30 0.98
N TYR A 92 -0.06 -9.18 1.93
CA TYR A 92 0.73 -9.43 3.14
C TYR A 92 1.54 -10.72 3.01
N SER A 93 2.78 -10.71 3.52
CA SER A 93 3.62 -11.91 3.56
C SER A 93 4.44 -12.01 4.85
N TRP A 94 4.77 -13.24 5.22
CA TRP A 94 5.62 -13.55 6.36
C TRP A 94 6.94 -14.14 5.88
N LYS A 95 8.05 -13.65 6.41
CA LYS A 95 9.40 -14.12 6.12
C LYS A 95 9.88 -14.98 7.29
N TRP A 96 9.86 -16.29 7.09
CA TRP A 96 10.32 -17.30 8.05
C TRP A 96 11.77 -17.70 7.73
N ASN A 97 12.74 -16.95 8.27
CA ASN A 97 14.15 -17.16 7.90
C ASN A 97 14.80 -18.38 8.56
N THR A 98 14.37 -18.73 9.77
CA THR A 98 14.96 -19.84 10.52
C THR A 98 13.90 -20.55 11.34
N LYS A 99 14.21 -21.75 11.82
CA LYS A 99 13.33 -22.53 12.71
C LYS A 99 13.12 -21.88 14.08
N THR A 100 13.99 -20.95 14.49
CA THR A 100 14.06 -20.44 15.86
C THR A 100 13.84 -18.94 15.98
N SER A 101 13.93 -18.19 14.89
CA SER A 101 13.67 -16.75 14.87
C SER A 101 12.19 -16.45 14.66
N LYS A 102 11.71 -15.39 15.31
CA LYS A 102 10.41 -14.79 14.99
C LYS A 102 10.33 -14.40 13.51
N PRO A 103 9.16 -14.51 12.87
CA PRO A 103 9.00 -14.16 11.48
C PRO A 103 9.08 -12.66 11.27
N GLY A 104 9.60 -12.24 10.11
CA GLY A 104 9.48 -10.85 9.67
C GLY A 104 8.16 -10.63 8.92
N VAL A 105 7.44 -9.57 9.22
CA VAL A 105 6.25 -9.18 8.47
C VAL A 105 6.65 -8.30 7.30
N ARG A 106 6.05 -8.52 6.14
CA ARG A 106 6.17 -7.64 4.98
C ARG A 106 4.81 -7.44 4.37
N TYR A 107 4.64 -6.33 3.69
CA TYR A 107 3.54 -6.19 2.75
C TYR A 107 4.00 -5.44 1.52
N VAL A 108 3.36 -5.73 0.41
CA VAL A 108 3.56 -5.03 -0.84
C VAL A 108 2.27 -4.25 -1.12
N THR A 109 2.42 -3.03 -1.61
CA THR A 109 1.29 -2.26 -2.13
C THR A 109 1.55 -1.78 -3.53
N GLU A 110 0.49 -1.60 -4.29
CA GLU A 110 0.49 -0.76 -5.48
C GLU A 110 0.01 0.64 -5.06
N PRO A 111 0.88 1.67 -5.04
CA PRO A 111 0.44 3.03 -4.78
C PRO A 111 -0.47 3.52 -5.90
N ILE A 112 -1.70 3.87 -5.55
CA ILE A 112 -2.71 4.41 -6.45
C ILE A 112 -2.71 5.93 -6.34
N GLY A 113 -2.46 6.60 -7.47
CA GLY A 113 -2.48 8.07 -7.55
C GLY A 113 -3.89 8.66 -7.56
N GLN A 114 -3.98 9.98 -7.83
CA GLN A 114 -5.28 10.66 -7.91
C GLN A 114 -6.07 10.33 -9.19
N PHE A 115 -5.38 9.99 -10.29
CA PHE A 115 -6.00 9.88 -11.62
C PHE A 115 -5.78 8.52 -12.34
N PRO A 116 -5.74 7.38 -11.64
CA PRO A 116 -5.44 6.08 -12.25
C PRO A 116 -6.47 5.71 -13.32
N GLY A 117 -6.01 5.19 -14.45
CA GLY A 117 -6.86 4.78 -15.57
C GLY A 117 -7.64 5.94 -16.20
N THR A 118 -7.14 7.17 -16.08
CA THR A 118 -7.62 8.33 -16.83
C THR A 118 -6.61 8.70 -17.92
N GLU A 119 -6.93 9.68 -18.77
CA GLU A 119 -5.98 10.18 -19.77
C GLU A 119 -4.71 10.78 -19.15
N LEU A 120 -4.78 11.26 -17.90
CA LEU A 120 -3.64 11.84 -17.18
C LEU A 120 -2.69 10.78 -16.63
N ASP A 121 -3.22 9.62 -16.24
CA ASP A 121 -2.41 8.51 -15.71
C ASP A 121 -3.03 7.15 -16.08
N PRO A 122 -2.99 6.75 -17.37
CA PRO A 122 -3.69 5.56 -17.85
C PRO A 122 -3.14 4.27 -17.24
N LEU A 123 -1.88 4.29 -16.80
CA LEU A 123 -1.15 3.15 -16.25
C LEU A 123 -0.77 3.32 -14.77
N ASN A 124 -1.46 4.17 -14.00
CA ASN A 124 -1.22 4.38 -12.57
C ASN A 124 0.27 4.50 -12.17
N GLN A 125 1.06 5.24 -12.95
CA GLN A 125 2.50 5.37 -12.71
C GLN A 125 2.82 6.51 -11.74
N GLN A 126 1.93 7.49 -11.60
CA GLN A 126 2.23 8.72 -10.86
C GLN A 126 2.25 8.48 -9.35
N GLY A 127 1.34 7.63 -8.83
CA GLY A 127 1.22 7.37 -7.40
C GLY A 127 2.53 6.88 -6.76
N LEU A 128 3.18 5.89 -7.35
CA LEU A 128 4.46 5.36 -6.83
C LEU A 128 5.58 6.40 -6.91
N ARG A 129 5.65 7.18 -8.00
CA ARG A 129 6.69 8.20 -8.17
C ARG A 129 6.55 9.31 -7.15
N GLU A 130 5.32 9.80 -6.95
CA GLU A 130 5.02 10.82 -5.95
C GLU A 130 5.38 10.32 -4.54
N LEU A 131 4.95 9.10 -4.18
CA LEU A 131 5.27 8.48 -2.90
C LEU A 131 6.77 8.46 -2.64
N LEU A 132 7.56 7.94 -3.60
CA LEU A 132 9.00 7.80 -3.43
C LEU A 132 9.72 9.15 -3.37
N GLN A 133 9.29 10.13 -4.17
CA GLN A 133 9.84 11.49 -4.11
C GLN A 133 9.56 12.14 -2.75
N ARG A 134 8.30 12.09 -2.29
CA ARG A 134 7.90 12.66 -1.00
C ARG A 134 8.60 11.96 0.15
N PHE A 135 8.70 10.64 0.10
CA PHE A 135 9.43 9.86 1.11
C PHE A 135 10.88 10.32 1.21
N GLY A 136 11.59 10.42 0.07
CA GLY A 136 12.98 10.86 0.05
C GLY A 136 13.18 12.31 0.48
N SER A 137 12.20 13.20 0.29
CA SER A 137 12.32 14.61 0.68
C SER A 137 11.86 14.92 2.11
N GLU A 138 10.87 14.18 2.62
CA GLU A 138 10.25 14.45 3.92
C GLU A 138 10.85 13.59 5.05
N THR A 139 11.65 12.57 4.72
CA THR A 139 12.30 11.71 5.73
C THR A 139 13.81 11.94 5.76
N SER A 140 14.44 11.62 6.89
CA SER A 140 15.90 11.61 7.01
C SER A 140 16.56 10.40 6.35
N GLU A 141 15.78 9.53 5.70
CA GLU A 141 16.26 8.31 5.08
C GLU A 141 16.98 8.64 3.76
N ASN A 142 18.16 8.06 3.57
CA ASN A 142 18.91 8.20 2.33
C ASN A 142 18.34 7.25 1.26
N LEU A 143 17.17 7.58 0.72
CA LEU A 143 16.50 6.81 -0.31
C LEU A 143 17.15 7.08 -1.68
N ASN A 144 17.82 6.07 -2.25
CA ASN A 144 18.33 6.13 -3.61
C ASN A 144 17.30 5.58 -4.63
N ILE A 145 16.66 6.48 -5.37
CA ILE A 145 15.68 6.14 -6.41
C ILE A 145 16.27 6.05 -7.84
N GLY A 146 17.60 6.02 -7.98
CA GLY A 146 18.27 6.03 -9.29
C GLY A 146 17.87 4.85 -10.19
N TRP A 147 17.84 3.63 -9.64
CA TRP A 147 17.40 2.45 -10.36
C TRP A 147 15.90 2.45 -10.66
N VAL A 148 15.09 2.98 -9.73
CA VAL A 148 13.65 3.17 -9.95
C VAL A 148 13.44 4.06 -11.16
N ASN A 149 14.09 5.23 -11.21
CA ASN A 149 14.02 6.15 -12.34
C ASN A 149 14.51 5.51 -13.65
N HIS A 150 15.60 4.73 -13.59
CA HIS A 150 16.13 4.02 -14.75
C HIS A 150 15.10 3.04 -15.34
N PHE A 151 14.54 2.16 -14.52
CA PHE A 151 13.56 1.17 -15.00
C PHE A 151 12.25 1.82 -15.43
N PHE A 152 11.81 2.89 -14.74
CA PHE A 152 10.69 3.69 -15.20
C PHE A 152 10.90 4.30 -16.58
N ALA A 153 12.12 4.73 -16.90
CA ALA A 153 12.42 5.28 -18.23
C ALA A 153 12.51 4.19 -19.32
N LYS A 154 12.82 2.94 -18.96
CA LYS A 154 13.11 1.86 -19.91
C LYS A 154 11.98 0.85 -20.12
N LEU A 155 11.20 0.57 -19.08
CA LEU A 155 10.22 -0.52 -19.06
C LEU A 155 8.78 -0.03 -19.16
N TYR A 156 8.54 1.26 -18.90
CA TYR A 156 7.21 1.84 -19.07
C TYR A 156 7.12 2.54 -20.41
N ASP A 157 5.99 2.31 -21.07
CA ASP A 157 5.62 3.05 -22.26
C ASP A 157 5.08 4.42 -21.84
N HIS A 158 5.55 5.45 -22.54
CA HIS A 158 5.23 6.86 -22.30
C HIS A 158 4.16 7.36 -23.28
N ASP A 159 3.74 6.54 -24.24
CA ASP A 159 2.66 6.87 -25.16
C ASP A 159 1.28 6.64 -24.51
N ASN A 160 0.88 7.60 -23.68
CA ASN A 160 -0.46 7.61 -23.07
C ASN A 160 -1.57 7.56 -24.14
N SER A 161 -1.34 8.10 -25.34
CA SER A 161 -2.37 8.16 -26.39
C SER A 161 -2.78 6.77 -26.88
N ARG A 162 -1.81 5.85 -26.95
CA ARG A 162 -2.05 4.44 -27.27
C ARG A 162 -2.99 3.79 -26.26
N TYR A 163 -2.71 3.95 -24.97
CA TYR A 163 -3.52 3.35 -23.90
C TYR A 163 -4.91 3.96 -23.79
N ILE A 164 -5.06 5.26 -24.07
CA ILE A 164 -6.37 5.93 -24.15
C ILE A 164 -7.21 5.30 -25.27
N GLN A 165 -6.62 5.04 -26.44
CA GLN A 165 -7.32 4.38 -27.54
C GLN A 165 -7.68 2.93 -27.21
N GLU A 166 -6.78 2.17 -26.60
CA GLU A 166 -7.04 0.80 -26.15
C GLU A 166 -8.18 0.76 -25.12
N ALA A 167 -8.19 1.68 -24.15
CA ALA A 167 -9.26 1.80 -23.17
C ALA A 167 -10.61 2.17 -23.81
N ALA A 168 -10.62 3.08 -24.77
CA ALA A 168 -11.82 3.43 -25.54
C ALA A 168 -12.37 2.24 -26.36
N ALA A 169 -11.49 1.31 -26.76
CA ALA A 169 -11.86 0.06 -27.42
C ALA A 169 -12.32 -1.05 -26.44
N GLY A 170 -12.35 -0.78 -25.13
CA GLY A 170 -12.81 -1.72 -24.10
C GLY A 170 -11.72 -2.57 -23.45
N SER A 171 -10.43 -2.31 -23.71
CA SER A 171 -9.33 -3.00 -23.04
C SER A 171 -9.24 -2.60 -21.56
N HIS A 172 -8.93 -3.57 -20.71
CA HIS A 172 -8.69 -3.31 -19.28
C HIS A 172 -7.30 -2.68 -19.08
N MET A 173 -7.24 -1.53 -18.42
CA MET A 173 -5.98 -0.90 -18.03
C MET A 173 -5.53 -1.42 -16.67
N SER A 174 -4.27 -1.86 -16.60
CA SER A 174 -3.66 -2.33 -15.38
C SER A 174 -2.14 -2.18 -15.45
N THR A 175 -1.49 -1.99 -14.31
CA THR A 175 -0.03 -1.94 -14.16
C THR A 175 0.38 -2.79 -12.96
N ALA A 176 1.68 -3.04 -12.85
CA ALA A 176 2.32 -3.75 -11.75
C ALA A 176 3.41 -2.89 -11.09
N THR A 177 3.17 -1.58 -10.92
CA THR A 177 4.02 -0.74 -10.07
C THR A 177 3.74 -1.04 -8.60
N SER A 178 4.70 -1.62 -7.89
CA SER A 178 4.50 -1.94 -6.47
C SER A 178 5.71 -1.58 -5.62
N VAL A 179 5.47 -1.26 -4.34
CA VAL A 179 6.51 -1.06 -3.33
C VAL A 179 6.34 -2.11 -2.23
N GLN A 180 7.43 -2.82 -1.92
CA GLN A 180 7.45 -3.76 -0.80
C GLN A 180 8.03 -3.08 0.43
N LEU A 181 7.29 -3.15 1.52
CA LEU A 181 7.67 -2.62 2.82
C LEU A 181 8.03 -3.80 3.73
N GLY A 182 9.30 -3.85 4.13
CA GLY A 182 9.80 -4.78 5.13
C GLY A 182 9.70 -4.14 6.51
N ILE A 183 9.03 -4.84 7.43
CA ILE A 183 8.80 -4.37 8.80
C ILE A 183 9.74 -5.07 9.77
#